data_AF-A0A849Y5A6-F1
#
_entry.id   AF-A0A849Y5A6-F1
#
_cell.length_a   1.000
_cell.length_b   1.000
_cell.length_c   1.000
_cell.angle_alpha   90.00
_cell.angle_beta   90.00
_cell.angle_gamma   90.00
#
_symmetry.space_group_name_H-M   'P 1'
#
loop_
_entity.id
_entity.type
_entity.pdbx_description
1 polymer ?
#
loop_
_entity_poly.entity_id
_entity_poly.type
_entity_poly.pdbx_seq_one_letter_code
_entity_poly.pdbx_strand_id
1 'polypeptide(L)'
;LNGKELASHADIEDKSQTVTITKPTLSTTAVDGLDADKNLIGEGDVTIVDTVKYKNVTPGKTYKVTGTLYEKVTDKDGKVTKK
;
A
#
# COMPACT_ATOMS: atom_id res chain seq x y z
N LEU A 1 42.05 3.55 -36.48
CA LEU A 1 41.80 3.55 -35.02
C LEU A 1 41.63 2.10 -34.59
N ASN A 2 42.71 1.47 -34.14
CA ASN A 2 42.80 0.02 -33.87
C ASN A 2 42.24 -0.31 -32.48
N GLY A 3 40.91 -0.27 -32.29
CA GLY A 3 40.29 -0.60 -31.00
C GLY A 3 40.65 0.33 -29.84
N LYS A 4 41.10 1.55 -30.12
CA LYS A 4 41.45 2.55 -29.11
C LYS A 4 40.17 3.18 -28.55
N GLU A 5 39.90 2.95 -27.27
CA GLU A 5 38.83 3.63 -26.53
C GLU A 5 39.05 5.14 -26.55
N LEU A 6 38.00 5.91 -26.85
CA LEU A 6 38.05 7.37 -27.00
C LEU A 6 37.44 8.11 -25.80
N ALA A 7 36.49 7.49 -25.09
CA ALA A 7 35.88 7.97 -23.85
C ALA A 7 35.10 6.85 -23.15
N SER A 8 35.01 6.94 -21.82
CA SER A 8 34.10 6.14 -20.98
C SER A 8 33.46 7.02 -19.91
N HIS A 9 32.28 6.60 -19.44
CA HIS A 9 31.56 7.23 -18.33
C HIS A 9 30.99 6.12 -17.44
N ALA A 10 31.53 6.03 -16.22
CA ALA A 10 31.26 4.96 -15.26
C ALA A 10 31.11 5.55 -13.85
N ASP A 11 30.23 6.53 -13.71
CA ASP A 11 29.93 7.18 -12.43
C ASP A 11 28.75 6.48 -11.76
N ILE A 12 29.01 5.85 -10.63
CA ILE A 12 28.00 5.12 -9.85
C ILE A 12 26.93 6.06 -9.26
N GLU A 13 27.22 7.35 -9.13
CA GLU A 13 26.29 8.36 -8.62
C GLU A 13 25.53 9.10 -9.73
N ASP A 14 25.78 8.80 -11.02
CA ASP A 14 25.03 9.39 -12.15
C ASP A 14 23.60 8.85 -12.19
N LYS A 15 22.64 9.70 -11.83
CA LYS A 15 21.21 9.39 -11.84
C LYS A 15 20.70 8.95 -13.22
N SER A 16 21.33 9.41 -14.31
CA SER A 16 20.98 9.02 -15.68
C SER A 16 21.49 7.61 -16.03
N GLN A 17 22.51 7.11 -15.31
CA GLN A 17 22.97 5.72 -15.36
C GLN A 17 22.35 4.84 -14.26
N THR A 18 21.41 5.36 -13.46
CA THR A 18 20.83 4.68 -12.31
C THR A 18 19.42 4.15 -12.58
N VAL A 19 19.15 2.92 -12.15
CA VAL A 19 17.79 2.37 -12.04
C VAL A 19 17.40 2.24 -10.57
N THR A 20 16.29 2.86 -10.16
CA THR A 20 15.78 2.74 -8.78
C THR A 20 14.73 1.63 -8.69
N ILE A 21 14.97 0.65 -7.82
CA ILE A 21 13.96 -0.36 -7.47
C ILE A 21 13.28 0.08 -6.17
N THR A 22 12.04 0.51 -6.25
CA THR A 22 11.21 0.83 -5.08
C THR A 22 10.37 -0.38 -4.68
N LYS A 23 10.20 -0.57 -3.37
CA LYS A 23 9.29 -1.61 -2.87
C LYS A 23 7.84 -1.17 -3.10
N PRO A 24 6.95 -2.09 -3.52
CA PRO A 24 5.51 -1.83 -3.52
C PRO A 24 5.05 -1.42 -2.12
N THR A 25 4.16 -0.44 -2.05
CA THR A 25 3.52 -0.02 -0.80
C THR A 25 2.00 -0.04 -0.96
N LEU A 26 1.32 -0.30 0.14
CA LEU A 26 -0.13 -0.39 0.21
C LEU A 26 -0.63 0.31 1.48
N SER A 27 -1.69 1.08 1.35
CA SER A 27 -2.45 1.66 2.46
C SER A 27 -3.93 1.45 2.24
N THR A 28 -4.69 1.38 3.33
CA THR A 28 -6.14 1.15 3.29
C THR A 28 -6.88 2.21 4.09
N THR A 29 -8.14 2.45 3.72
CA THR A 29 -9.06 3.30 4.45
C THR A 29 -10.44 2.64 4.43
N ALA A 30 -10.85 2.11 5.58
CA ALA A 30 -12.19 1.62 5.81
C ALA A 30 -13.09 2.73 6.38
N VAL A 31 -14.29 2.85 5.82
CA VAL A 31 -15.35 3.79 6.20
C VAL A 31 -16.71 3.09 6.20
N ASP A 32 -17.69 3.65 6.88
CA ASP A 32 -19.07 3.21 6.73
C ASP A 32 -19.58 3.54 5.31
N GLY A 33 -20.56 2.77 4.84
CA GLY A 33 -21.14 2.94 3.51
C GLY A 33 -22.28 3.95 3.43
N LEU A 34 -22.69 4.56 4.55
CA LEU A 34 -23.83 5.48 4.62
C LEU A 34 -23.40 6.93 4.41
N ASP A 35 -22.38 7.39 5.14
CA ASP A 35 -21.86 8.77 5.08
C ASP A 35 -20.33 8.88 4.94
N ALA A 36 -19.63 7.74 4.89
CA ALA A 36 -18.19 7.64 4.70
C ALA A 36 -17.34 8.23 5.85
N ASP A 37 -17.90 8.31 7.05
CA ASP A 37 -17.18 8.51 8.29
C ASP A 37 -16.62 7.18 8.87
N LYS A 38 -16.25 7.17 10.16
CA LYS A 38 -15.67 6.00 10.85
C LYS A 38 -16.53 5.53 12.02
N ASN A 39 -17.80 5.90 12.02
CA ASN A 39 -18.81 5.53 12.99
C ASN A 39 -19.80 4.58 12.30
N LEU A 40 -20.20 3.54 13.02
CA LEU A 40 -21.21 2.60 12.54
C LEU A 40 -22.45 2.77 13.40
N ILE A 41 -23.58 3.06 12.77
CA ILE A 41 -24.89 3.01 13.43
C ILE A 41 -25.36 1.56 13.34
N GLY A 42 -25.34 0.86 14.48
CA GLY A 42 -25.56 -0.57 14.58
C GLY A 42 -27.03 -1.02 14.53
N GLU A 43 -27.84 -0.45 13.64
CA GLU A 43 -29.22 -0.91 13.42
C GLU A 43 -29.33 -1.62 12.06
N GLY A 44 -29.38 -2.96 12.10
CA GLY A 44 -29.55 -3.79 10.91
C GLY A 44 -28.25 -4.07 10.14
N ASP A 45 -28.40 -4.39 8.86
CA ASP A 45 -27.28 -4.69 7.97
C ASP A 45 -26.51 -3.41 7.64
N VAL A 46 -25.21 -3.41 7.90
CA VAL A 46 -24.31 -2.29 7.62
C VAL A 46 -23.35 -2.62 6.48
N THR A 47 -23.02 -1.62 5.67
CA THR A 47 -21.99 -1.71 4.63
C THR A 47 -20.71 -1.04 5.10
N ILE A 48 -19.57 -1.70 4.90
CA ILE A 48 -18.23 -1.12 5.13
C ILE A 48 -17.50 -1.10 3.79
N VAL A 49 -16.96 0.06 3.42
CA VAL A 49 -16.18 0.24 2.20
C VAL A 49 -14.72 0.41 2.58
N ASP A 50 -13.86 -0.50 2.11
CA ASP A 50 -12.40 -0.39 2.27
C ASP A 50 -11.72 -0.01 0.95
N THR A 51 -11.04 1.14 0.96
CA THR A 51 -10.31 1.66 -0.20
C THR A 51 -8.84 1.29 -0.12
N VAL A 52 -8.35 0.52 -1.09
CA VAL A 52 -6.94 0.14 -1.21
C VAL A 52 -6.20 1.14 -2.11
N LYS A 53 -5.21 1.84 -1.56
CA LYS A 53 -4.26 2.67 -2.31
C LYS A 53 -2.91 1.96 -2.38
N TYR A 54 -2.35 1.85 -3.58
CA TYR A 54 -1.06 1.19 -3.80
C TYR A 54 -0.12 2.07 -4.62
N LYS A 55 1.20 1.90 -4.42
CA LYS A 55 2.25 2.57 -5.20
C LYS A 55 3.38 1.59 -5.51
N ASN A 56 4.16 1.91 -6.54
CA ASN A 56 5.37 1.17 -6.91
C ASN A 56 5.15 -0.32 -7.26
N VAL A 57 3.97 -0.67 -7.77
CA VAL A 57 3.72 -1.99 -8.36
C VAL A 57 4.31 -2.05 -9.77
N THR A 58 4.75 -3.22 -10.22
CA THR A 58 5.29 -3.40 -11.56
C THR A 58 4.15 -3.60 -12.57
N PRO A 59 4.04 -2.76 -13.63
CA PRO A 59 3.08 -2.99 -14.71
C PRO A 59 3.20 -4.39 -15.31
N GLY A 60 2.07 -5.03 -15.63
CA GLY A 60 2.02 -6.39 -16.18
C GLY A 60 2.21 -7.51 -15.14
N LYS A 61 2.52 -7.21 -13.87
CA LYS A 61 2.50 -8.20 -12.79
C LYS A 61 1.13 -8.30 -12.13
N THR A 62 0.70 -9.52 -11.86
CA THR A 62 -0.52 -9.79 -11.08
C THR A 62 -0.19 -9.81 -9.59
N TYR A 63 -1.02 -9.17 -8.78
CA TYR A 63 -0.89 -9.12 -7.33
C TYR A 63 -2.20 -9.60 -6.67
N LYS A 64 -2.09 -10.25 -5.52
CA LYS A 64 -3.24 -10.65 -4.70
C LYS A 64 -3.33 -9.73 -3.49
N VAL A 65 -4.50 -9.11 -3.28
CA VAL A 65 -4.83 -8.38 -2.05
C VAL A 65 -5.74 -9.27 -1.20
N THR A 66 -5.41 -9.41 0.08
CA THR A 66 -6.20 -10.14 1.07
C THR A 66 -6.52 -9.23 2.23
N GLY A 67 -7.81 -9.04 2.51
CA GLY A 67 -8.29 -8.27 3.66
C GLY A 67 -9.04 -9.16 4.63
N THR A 68 -9.01 -8.79 5.91
CA THR A 68 -9.84 -9.40 6.96
C THR A 68 -10.44 -8.27 7.77
N LEU A 69 -11.76 -8.29 7.91
CA LEU A 69 -12.49 -7.39 8.80
C LEU A 69 -12.50 -8.00 10.21
N TYR A 70 -12.20 -7.19 11.22
CA TYR A 70 -12.20 -7.60 12.61
C TYR A 70 -13.16 -6.74 13.42
N GLU A 71 -13.77 -7.33 14.44
CA GLU A 71 -14.48 -6.58 15.47
C GLU A 71 -13.43 -5.97 16.42
N LYS A 72 -13.46 -4.63 16.59
CA LYS A 72 -12.63 -3.96 17.60
C LYS A 72 -13.28 -4.16 18.96
N VAL A 73 -12.61 -4.88 19.84
CA VAL A 73 -13.08 -5.13 21.21
C VAL A 73 -12.19 -4.37 22.19
N THR A 74 -12.79 -3.56 23.05
CA THR A 74 -12.07 -2.90 24.15
C THR A 74 -12.48 -3.59 25.45
N ASP A 75 -11.51 -4.07 26.23
CA ASP A 75 -11.80 -4.67 27.52
C ASP A 75 -12.05 -3.62 28.62
N LYS A 76 -12.35 -4.08 29.84
CA LYS A 76 -12.69 -3.23 30.99
C LYS A 76 -11.54 -2.30 31.41
N ASP A 77 -10.31 -2.66 31.04
CA ASP A 77 -9.09 -1.91 31.36
C ASP A 77 -8.67 -0.99 30.22
N GLY A 78 -9.48 -0.89 29.15
CA GLY A 78 -9.22 -0.05 27.99
C GLY A 78 -8.27 -0.65 26.96
N LYS A 79 -7.88 -1.93 27.11
CA LYS A 79 -7.00 -2.60 26.16
C LYS A 79 -7.80 -3.02 24.93
N VAL A 80 -7.31 -2.61 23.77
CA VAL A 80 -7.89 -2.95 22.47
C VAL A 80 -7.41 -4.32 22.02
N THR A 81 -8.35 -5.19 21.66
CA THR A 81 -8.15 -6.50 21.05
C THR A 81 -8.96 -6.61 19.75
N LYS A 82 -8.67 -7.64 18.97
CA LYS A 82 -9.37 -7.94 17.71
C LYS A 82 -10.06 -9.28 17.88
N LYS A 83 -11.34 -9.35 17.52
CA LYS A 83 -12.13 -10.58 17.44
C LYS A 83 -12.50 -10.87 15.99
#